data_AF-A0A3C0TYN0-F1
#
_entry.id   AF-A0A3C0TYN0-F1
#
_cell.length_a   1.000
_cell.length_b   1.000
_cell.length_c   1.000
_cell.angle_alpha   90.00
_cell.angle_beta   90.00
_cell.angle_gamma   90.00
#
_symmetry.space_group_name_H-M   'P 1'
#
loop_
_entity.id
_entity.type
_entity.pdbx_description
1 polymer ?
#
loop_
_entity_poly.entity_id
_entity_poly.type
_entity_poly.pdbx_seq_one_letter_code
_entity_poly.pdbx_strand_id
1 'polypeptide(L)' 'LVIDRLVRELSDRKSLGLRGARILLLGVAYKKNVEDMRESPALVLMQEMEDRGAVVDYYDPFVPLLA' A
#
# COMPACT_ATOMS: atom_id res chain seq x y z
N LEU A 1 12.76 6.58 0.14
CA LEU A 1 11.95 5.50 -0.46
C LEU A 1 10.48 5.89 -0.40
N VAL A 2 9.55 5.17 -1.05
CA VAL A 2 8.10 5.53 -1.08
C VAL A 2 7.53 5.62 0.34
N ILE A 3 7.88 4.67 1.20
CA ILE A 3 7.44 4.63 2.61
C ILE A 3 7.93 5.85 3.39
N ASP A 4 9.19 6.26 3.26
CA ASP A 4 9.70 7.43 4.00
C ASP A 4 8.97 8.71 3.64
N ARG A 5 8.57 8.83 2.37
CA ARG A 5 7.76 9.96 1.92
C ARG A 5 6.36 9.88 2.53
N LEU A 6 5.73 8.72 2.51
CA LEU A 6 4.42 8.51 3.14
C LEU A 6 4.44 8.85 4.64
N VAL A 7 5.42 8.37 5.40
CA VAL A 7 5.58 8.64 6.83
C VAL A 7 5.69 10.14 7.10
N ARG A 8 6.48 10.85 6.29
CA ARG A 8 6.65 12.29 6.40
C ARG A 8 5.34 13.03 6.15
N GLU A 9 4.64 12.70 5.08
CA GLU A 9 3.36 13.36 4.73
C GLU A 9 2.25 13.06 5.76
N LEU A 10 2.21 11.85 6.32
CA LEU A 10 1.28 11.52 7.43
C LEU A 10 1.59 12.35 8.68
N SER A 11 2.87 12.49 9.02
CA SER A 11 3.31 13.30 10.17
C SER A 11 2.96 14.77 9.96
N ASP A 12 3.35 15.33 8.82
CA ASP A 12 3.25 16.77 8.55
C ASP A 12 1.80 17.23 8.37
N ARG A 13 0.95 16.41 7.73
CA ARG A 13 -0.42 16.82 7.38
C ARG A 13 -1.48 16.34 8.35
N LYS A 14 -1.22 15.26 9.09
CA LYS A 14 -2.21 14.58 9.92
C LYS A 14 -1.73 14.35 11.35
N SER A 15 -0.46 14.60 11.66
CA SER A 15 0.16 14.26 12.94
C SER A 15 -0.01 12.77 13.29
N LEU A 16 0.06 11.93 12.26
CA LEU A 16 -0.06 10.46 12.37
C LEU A 16 1.26 9.79 11.97
N GLY A 17 1.56 8.66 12.61
CA GLY A 17 2.54 7.69 12.13
C GLY A 17 1.87 6.55 11.34
N LEU A 18 2.64 5.52 10.94
CA LEU A 18 2.06 4.34 10.27
C LEU A 18 1.23 3.46 11.20
N ARG A 19 1.63 3.32 12.48
CA ARG A 19 0.89 2.50 13.43
C ARG A 19 -0.53 3.02 13.61
N GLY A 20 -1.52 2.19 13.26
CA GLY A 20 -2.94 2.52 13.30
C GLY A 20 -3.42 3.41 12.16
N ALA A 21 -2.55 3.82 11.23
CA ALA A 21 -2.98 4.52 10.02
C ALA A 21 -3.77 3.56 9.13
N ARG A 22 -4.88 4.05 8.56
CA ARG A 22 -5.65 3.35 7.54
C ARG A 22 -5.22 3.85 6.17
N ILE A 23 -4.72 2.95 5.33
CA ILE A 23 -4.16 3.25 4.02
C ILE A 23 -4.93 2.45 2.99
N LEU A 24 -5.40 3.10 1.92
CA LEU A 24 -5.97 2.42 0.76
C LEU A 24 -4.95 2.48 -0.39
N LEU A 25 -4.44 1.33 -0.81
CA LEU A 25 -3.59 1.20 -1.99
C LEU A 25 -4.45 1.12 -3.25
N LEU A 26 -4.15 1.95 -4.24
CA LEU A 26 -4.85 1.97 -5.52
C LEU A 26 -3.95 1.38 -6.61
N GLY A 27 -4.33 0.22 -7.12
CA GLY A 27 -3.55 -0.56 -8.07
C GLY A 27 -2.54 -1.48 -7.38
N VAL A 28 -2.67 -2.79 -7.61
CA VAL A 28 -1.76 -3.82 -7.10
C VAL A 28 -1.19 -4.70 -8.21
N ALA A 29 -1.73 -4.63 -9.42
CA ALA A 29 -1.18 -5.32 -10.58
C ALA A 29 0.26 -4.86 -10.90
N TYR A 30 1.14 -5.81 -11.27
CA TYR A 30 2.53 -5.54 -11.65
C TYR A 30 2.62 -4.69 -12.93
N LYS A 31 1.62 -4.81 -13.82
CA LYS A 31 1.50 -4.06 -15.06
C LYS A 31 0.10 -3.51 -15.23
N LYS A 32 -0.02 -2.47 -16.05
CA LYS A 32 -1.31 -1.89 -16.41
C LYS A 32 -2.18 -2.93 -17.12
N ASN A 33 -3.45 -3.02 -16.72
CA ASN A 33 -4.50 -3.82 -17.37
C ASN A 33 -4.24 -5.34 -17.40
N VAL A 34 -3.52 -5.88 -16.41
CA VAL A 34 -3.36 -7.33 -16.24
C VAL A 34 -3.73 -7.73 -14.81
N GLU A 35 -4.09 -8.98 -14.61
CA GLU A 35 -4.36 -9.56 -13.29
C GLU A 35 -3.08 -10.07 -12.59
N ASP A 36 -1.92 -9.98 -13.25
CA ASP A 36 -0.67 -10.50 -12.73
C ASP A 36 -0.12 -9.63 -11.60
N MET A 37 -0.10 -10.20 -10.39
CA MET A 37 0.45 -9.59 -9.18
C MET A 37 1.85 -10.12 -8.82
N ARG A 38 2.38 -11.11 -9.56
CA ARG A 38 3.68 -11.71 -9.23
C ARG A 38 4.76 -10.64 -9.32
N GLU A 39 5.61 -10.58 -8.30
CA GLU A 39 6.67 -9.57 -8.17
C GLU A 39 6.15 -8.12 -8.16
N SER A 40 4.87 -7.89 -7.83
CA SER A 40 4.33 -6.53 -7.76
C SER A 40 4.99 -5.76 -6.61
N PRO A 41 5.61 -4.58 -6.89
CA PRO A 41 6.18 -3.75 -5.84
C PRO A 41 5.12 -3.22 -4.87
N ALA A 42 3.84 -3.18 -5.28
CA ALA A 42 2.74 -2.79 -4.41
C ALA A 42 2.55 -3.78 -3.24
N LEU A 43 2.78 -5.07 -3.46
CA LEU A 43 2.71 -6.09 -2.41
C LEU A 43 3.83 -5.94 -1.38
N VAL A 44 5.04 -5.63 -1.85
CA VAL A 44 6.19 -5.35 -0.95
C VAL A 44 5.91 -4.13 -0.09
N LEU A 45 5.35 -3.06 -0.68
CA LEU A 45 4.98 -1.85 0.04
C LEU A 45 3.84 -2.10 1.04
N MET A 46 2.83 -2.89 0.65
CA MET A 46 1.73 -3.29 1.54
C MET A 46 2.29 -4.01 2.77
N GLN A 47 3.10 -5.06 2.57
CA GLN A 47 3.70 -5.82 3.65
C GLN A 47 4.54 -4.93 4.58
N GLU A 48 5.38 -4.05 4.01
CA GLU A 48 6.23 -3.15 4.81
C GLU A 48 5.39 -2.16 5.66
N MET A 49 4.24 -1.70 5.14
CA MET A 49 3.33 -0.84 5.90
C MET A 49 2.62 -1.61 7.02
N GLU A 50 2.15 -2.82 6.74
CA GLU A 50 1.49 -3.70 7.71
C GLU A 50 2.44 -4.14 8.83
N ASP A 51 3.69 -4.49 8.50
CA ASP A 51 4.74 -4.82 9.47
C ASP A 51 5.02 -3.66 10.45
N ARG A 52 4.80 -2.42 10.00
CA ARG A 52 4.92 -1.19 10.81
C ARG A 52 3.62 -0.84 11.55
N GLY A 53 2.60 -1.69 11.45
CA GLY A 53 1.33 -1.59 12.17
C GLY A 53 0.26 -0.73 11.50
N ALA A 54 0.39 -0.45 10.21
CA ALA A 54 -0.70 0.16 9.45
C ALA A 54 -1.79 -0.88 9.13
N VAL A 55 -3.01 -0.39 8.91
CA VAL A 55 -4.11 -1.18 8.34
C VAL A 55 -4.19 -0.81 6.87
N VAL A 56 -3.85 -1.76 6.00
CA VAL A 56 -3.78 -1.52 4.56
C VAL A 56 -4.91 -2.26 3.86
N ASP A 57 -5.77 -1.51 3.20
CA ASP A 57 -6.76 -2.01 2.26
C ASP A 57 -6.23 -1.75 0.83
N TYR A 58 -6.78 -2.42 -0.18
CA TYR A 58 -6.44 -2.13 -1.57
C TYR A 58 -7.66 -2.14 -2.49
N TYR A 59 -7.50 -1.52 -3.65
CA TYR A 59 -8.46 -1.57 -4.75
C TYR A 59 -7.72 -1.63 -6.09
N ASP A 60 -8.04 -2.64 -6.89
CA ASP A 60 -7.61 -2.74 -8.29
C ASP A 60 -8.73 -3.38 -9.13
N PRO A 61 -9.20 -2.72 -10.21
CA PRO A 61 -10.26 -3.27 -11.06
C PRO A 61 -9.93 -4.62 -11.70
N PHE A 62 -8.64 -4.95 -11.87
CA PHE A 62 -8.17 -6.19 -12.49
C PHE A 62 -7.77 -7.26 -11.46
N VAL A 63 -7.73 -6.91 -10.17
CA VAL A 63 -7.36 -7.81 -9.08
C VAL A 63 -8.40 -7.68 -7.95
N PRO A 64 -9.59 -8.31 -8.07
CA PRO A 64 -10.65 -8.14 -7.09
C PRO A 64 -10.40 -8.87 -5.76
N LEU A 65 -9.50 -9.85 -5.74
CA LEU A 65 -9.15 -10.63 -4.53
C LEU A 65 -7.65 -10.92 -4.52
N LEU A 66 -6.98 -10.66 -3.39
CA LEU A 66 -5.65 -11.19 -3.09
C LEU A 66 -5.83 -12.65 -2.63
N ALA A 67 -5.24 -13.58 -3.39
CA ALA A 67 -5.28 -15.01 -3.11
C ALA A 67 -4.05 -15.46 -2.31
#